data_AF-A0A447NYW5-F1
#
_entry.id   AF-A0A447NYW5-F1
#
_cell.length_a   1.000
_cell.length_b   1.000
_cell.length_c   1.000
_cell.angle_alpha   90.00
_cell.angle_beta   90.00
_cell.angle_gamma   90.00
#
_symmetry.space_group_name_H-M   'P 1'
#
loop_
_entity.id
_entity.type
_entity.pdbx_description
1 polymer ?
#
loop_
_entity_poly.entity_id
_entity_poly.type
_entity_poly.pdbx_seq_one_letter_code
_entity_poly.pdbx_strand_id
1 'polypeptide(L)'
;MLQLLLAVFIGGGTGSVARWMLSMRFNPLHQAIPIGTLTANLLGAFIIGMGFAWFNRMTHIDPMWKVLITTGFCGGLTTFSTFSAEVVFLLQEGALAGRC
;
A
#
# COMPACT_ATOMS: atom_id res chain seq x y z
N MET A 1 -14.15 19.99 6.45
CA MET A 1 -13.74 18.91 7.38
C MET A 1 -14.40 17.57 7.04
N LEU A 2 -15.74 17.46 7.07
CA LEU A 2 -16.44 16.20 6.75
C LEU A 2 -16.04 15.60 5.39
N GLN A 3 -15.92 16.42 4.34
CA GLN A 3 -15.48 15.97 3.01
C GLN A 3 -14.10 15.31 3.02
N LEU A 4 -13.14 15.83 3.80
CA LEU A 4 -11.80 15.24 3.92
C LEU A 4 -11.86 13.91 4.66
N LEU A 5 -12.69 13.79 5.71
CA LEU A 5 -12.89 12.53 6.42
C LEU A 5 -13.48 11.46 5.50
N LEU A 6 -14.48 11.82 4.69
CA LEU A 6 -15.07 10.92 3.70
C LEU A 6 -14.04 10.52 2.64
N ALA A 7 -13.20 11.45 2.18
CA ALA A 7 -12.12 11.16 1.23
C ALA A 7 -11.11 10.15 1.80
N VAL A 8 -10.69 10.31 3.06
CA VAL A 8 -9.82 9.33 3.73
C VAL A 8 -10.52 7.99 3.90
N PHE A 9 -11.78 7.98 4.33
CA PHE A 9 -12.54 6.75 4.55
C PHE A 9 -12.73 5.95 3.26
N ILE A 10 -13.22 6.60 2.20
CA ILE A 10 -13.47 5.97 0.90
C ILE A 10 -12.15 5.53 0.26
N GLY A 11 -11.13 6.39 0.26
CA GLY A 11 -9.81 6.05 -0.25
C GLY A 11 -9.20 4.88 0.53
N GLY A 12 -9.14 4.97 1.86
CA GLY A 12 -8.56 3.94 2.72
C GLY A 12 -9.29 2.61 2.64
N GLY A 13 -10.62 2.64 2.63
CA GLY A 13 -11.46 1.45 2.44
C GLY A 13 -11.18 0.78 1.10
N THR A 14 -11.20 1.54 0.00
CA THR A 14 -10.93 0.98 -1.34
C THR A 14 -9.49 0.47 -1.48
N GLY A 15 -8.50 1.20 -0.96
CA GLY A 15 -7.09 0.78 -0.97
C GLY A 15 -6.85 -0.50 -0.17
N SER A 16 -7.43 -0.60 1.03
CA SER A 16 -7.29 -1.80 1.87
C SER A 16 -7.96 -3.04 1.26
N VAL A 17 -9.13 -2.88 0.62
CA VAL A 17 -9.79 -3.96 -0.13
C VAL A 17 -8.93 -4.40 -1.31
N ALA A 18 -8.39 -3.46 -2.09
CA ALA A 18 -7.50 -3.78 -3.20
C ALA A 18 -6.26 -4.53 -2.74
N ARG A 19 -5.61 -4.09 -1.65
CA ARG A 19 -4.49 -4.81 -1.05
C ARG A 19 -4.90 -6.22 -0.62
N TRP A 20 -6.03 -6.37 0.06
CA TRP A 20 -6.51 -7.67 0.50
C TRP A 20 -6.70 -8.64 -0.67
N MET A 21 -7.29 -8.17 -1.78
CA MET A 21 -7.43 -8.97 -3.00
C MET A 21 -6.06 -9.35 -3.60
N LEU A 22 -5.11 -8.41 -3.65
CA LEU A 22 -3.74 -8.69 -4.12
C LEU A 22 -3.05 -9.73 -3.25
N SER A 23 -3.11 -9.57 -1.92
CA SER A 23 -2.52 -10.50 -0.97
C SER A 23 -3.12 -11.90 -1.10
N MET A 24 -4.45 -12.03 -1.15
CA MET A 24 -5.10 -13.32 -1.33
C MET A 24 -4.73 -14.02 -2.63
N ARG A 25 -4.61 -13.27 -3.73
CA ARG A 25 -4.36 -13.84 -5.06
C ARG A 25 -2.89 -14.18 -5.30
N PHE A 26 -1.97 -13.34 -4.82
CA PHE A 26 -0.58 -13.38 -5.24
C PHE A 26 0.40 -13.77 -4.13
N ASN A 27 0.10 -13.58 -2.84
CA ASN A 27 1.00 -14.03 -1.77
C ASN A 27 1.25 -15.54 -1.78
N PRO A 28 0.25 -16.42 -2.05
CA PRO A 28 0.49 -17.86 -2.08
C PRO A 28 1.37 -18.35 -3.24
N LEU A 29 1.62 -17.51 -4.26
CA LEU A 29 2.36 -17.93 -5.45
C LEU A 29 3.86 -18.11 -5.21
N HIS A 30 4.41 -17.51 -4.16
CA HIS A 30 5.83 -17.58 -3.86
C HIS A 30 6.07 -17.57 -2.34
N GLN A 31 6.66 -18.66 -1.81
CA GLN A 31 6.78 -18.86 -0.36
C GLN A 31 7.75 -17.86 0.29
N ALA A 32 8.87 -17.54 -0.37
CA ALA A 32 9.88 -16.66 0.21
C ALA A 32 9.57 -15.16 0.08
N ILE A 33 8.67 -14.77 -0.85
CA ILE A 33 8.37 -13.36 -1.13
C ILE A 33 6.87 -13.22 -1.37
N PRO A 34 6.13 -12.58 -0.45
CA PRO A 34 4.70 -12.31 -0.61
C PRO A 34 4.44 -11.29 -1.72
N ILE A 35 4.30 -11.77 -2.96
CA ILE A 35 4.23 -10.94 -4.16
C ILE A 35 3.05 -9.95 -4.12
N GLY A 36 1.93 -10.33 -3.53
CA GLY A 36 0.77 -9.44 -3.37
C GLY A 36 1.08 -8.24 -2.47
N THR A 37 1.69 -8.47 -1.31
CA THR A 37 2.11 -7.41 -0.38
C THR A 37 3.16 -6.50 -1.02
N LEU A 38 4.16 -7.08 -1.69
CA LEU A 38 5.19 -6.33 -2.43
C LEU A 38 4.57 -5.46 -3.53
N THR A 39 3.67 -6.03 -4.33
CA THR A 39 2.99 -5.33 -5.43
C THR A 39 2.15 -4.18 -4.90
N ALA A 40 1.39 -4.38 -3.83
CA ALA A 40 0.59 -3.32 -3.22
C ALA A 40 1.45 -2.14 -2.74
N ASN A 41 2.58 -2.44 -2.08
CA ASN A 41 3.52 -1.41 -1.61
C ASN A 41 4.18 -0.64 -2.77
N LEU A 42 4.65 -1.34 -3.81
CA LEU A 42 5.28 -0.70 -4.96
C LEU A 42 4.30 0.15 -5.78
N LEU A 43 3.08 -0.35 -6.00
CA LEU A 43 2.03 0.41 -6.68
C LEU A 43 1.64 1.65 -5.88
N GLY A 44 1.46 1.53 -4.56
CA GLY A 44 1.16 2.68 -3.71
C GLY A 44 2.28 3.72 -3.72
N ALA A 45 3.54 3.30 -3.60
CA ALA A 45 4.69 4.20 -3.67
C ALA A 45 4.78 4.91 -5.03
N PHE A 46 4.54 4.19 -6.13
CA PHE A 46 4.52 4.75 -7.48
C PHE A 46 3.40 5.79 -7.65
N ILE A 47 2.19 5.48 -7.19
CA ILE A 47 1.04 6.40 -7.24
C ILE A 47 1.30 7.66 -6.42
N ILE A 48 1.84 7.54 -5.20
CA ILE A 48 2.23 8.70 -4.39
C ILE A 48 3.30 9.53 -5.10
N GLY A 49 4.34 8.90 -5.66
CA GLY A 49 5.41 9.60 -6.39
C GLY A 49 4.88 10.41 -7.57
N MET A 50 4.03 9.80 -8.41
CA MET A 50 3.36 10.51 -9.50
C MET A 50 2.42 11.61 -8.98
N GLY A 51 1.68 11.33 -7.91
CA GLY A 51 0.80 12.28 -7.25
C GLY A 51 1.55 13.53 -6.80
N PHE A 52 2.69 13.38 -6.13
CA PHE A 52 3.54 14.50 -5.72
C PHE A 52 4.01 15.34 -6.92
N ALA A 53 4.50 14.68 -7.99
CA ALA A 53 4.94 15.38 -9.20
C ALA A 53 3.79 16.17 -9.85
N TRP A 54 2.58 15.60 -9.90
CA TRP A 54 1.40 16.23 -10.49
C TRP A 54 0.85 17.38 -9.62
N PHE A 55 0.66 17.12 -8.33
CA PHE A 55 0.10 18.08 -7.38
C PHE A 55 0.99 19.29 -7.11
N ASN A 56 2.30 19.17 -7.31
CA ASN A 56 3.22 20.30 -7.26
C ASN A 56 3.10 21.21 -8.48
N ARG A 57 2.68 20.68 -9.64
CA ARG A 57 2.45 21.48 -10.86
C ARG A 57 1.06 22.11 -10.91
N MET A 58 0.07 21.47 -10.27
CA MET A 58 -1.31 21.97 -10.20
C MET A 58 -1.64 22.55 -8.83
N THR A 59 -1.40 23.85 -8.67
CA THR A 59 -1.63 24.59 -7.41
C THR A 59 -3.12 24.76 -7.07
N HIS A 60 -4.02 24.69 -8.05
CA HIS A 60 -5.46 24.90 -7.87
C HIS A 60 -6.29 23.61 -7.67
N ILE A 61 -5.65 22.44 -7.52
CA ILE A 61 -6.39 21.19 -7.23
C ILE A 61 -7.01 21.26 -5.83
N ASP A 62 -8.28 20.83 -5.74
CA ASP A 62 -8.97 20.67 -4.46
C ASP A 62 -8.18 19.73 -3.53
N PRO A 63 -7.84 20.17 -2.30
CA PRO A 63 -7.15 19.35 -1.30
C PRO A 63 -7.81 17.97 -1.05
N MET A 64 -9.12 17.84 -1.26
CA MET A 64 -9.85 16.59 -1.14
C MET A 64 -9.25 15.49 -2.02
N TRP A 65 -8.89 15.80 -3.27
CA TRP A 65 -8.31 14.81 -4.18
C TRP A 65 -6.92 14.36 -3.75
N LYS A 66 -6.11 15.29 -3.21
CA LYS A 66 -4.79 14.96 -2.67
C LYS A 66 -4.94 13.97 -1.53
N VAL A 67 -5.80 14.27 -0.55
CA VAL A 67 -6.04 13.43 0.63
C VAL A 67 -6.67 12.09 0.25
N LEU A 68 -7.62 12.07 -0.68
CA LEU A 68 -8.26 10.83 -1.16
C LEU A 68 -7.23 9.87 -1.73
N ILE A 69 -6.31 10.37 -2.56
CA ILE A 69 -5.33 9.53 -3.27
C ILE A 69 -4.18 9.15 -2.35
N THR A 70 -3.57 10.11 -1.64
CA THR A 70 -2.37 9.84 -0.84
C THR A 70 -2.72 9.18 0.49
N THR A 71 -3.35 9.93 1.40
CA THR A 71 -3.67 9.46 2.76
C THR A 71 -4.72 8.35 2.74
N GLY A 72 -5.74 8.47 1.88
CA GLY A 72 -6.78 7.47 1.73
C GLY A 72 -6.27 6.24 0.98
N PHE A 73 -6.33 6.28 -0.35
CA PHE A 73 -6.10 5.10 -1.20
C PHE A 73 -4.71 4.50 -1.02
N CYS A 74 -3.64 5.29 -1.15
CA CYS A 74 -2.30 4.75 -1.00
C CYS A 74 -2.00 4.35 0.46
N GLY A 75 -2.54 5.07 1.44
CA GLY A 75 -2.46 4.70 2.86
C GLY A 75 -3.13 3.35 3.18
N GLY A 76 -4.27 3.05 2.55
CA GLY A 76 -4.94 1.74 2.69
C GLY A 76 -4.29 0.62 1.88
N LEU A 77 -3.81 0.95 0.67
CA LEU A 77 -3.17 0.02 -0.26
C LEU A 77 -1.80 -0.44 0.23
N THR A 78 -1.01 0.47 0.82
CA THR A 78 0.31 0.13 1.37
C THR A 78 0.19 -0.43 2.79
N THR A 79 1.19 -1.19 3.23
CA THR A 79 1.23 -1.77 4.57
C THR A 79 2.66 -2.00 5.02
N PHE A 80 2.97 -1.47 6.21
CA PHE A 80 4.21 -1.82 6.92
C PHE A 80 4.00 -2.99 7.88
N SER A 81 2.84 -3.10 8.52
CA SER A 81 2.55 -4.13 9.52
C SER A 81 2.56 -5.53 8.91
N THR A 82 1.93 -5.71 7.75
CA THR A 82 1.92 -7.01 7.05
C THR A 82 3.33 -7.39 6.59
N PHE A 83 4.05 -6.45 5.97
CA PHE A 83 5.44 -6.64 5.56
C PHE A 83 6.33 -7.04 6.75
N SER A 84 6.20 -6.36 7.89
CA SER A 84 6.98 -6.66 9.08
C SER A 84 6.68 -8.06 9.62
N ALA A 85 5.42 -8.49 9.63
CA ALA A 85 5.06 -9.84 10.06
C ALA A 85 5.64 -10.91 9.10
N GLU A 86 5.53 -10.70 7.79
CA GLU A 86 6.10 -11.58 6.77
C GLU A 86 7.62 -11.74 6.94
N VAL A 87 8.35 -10.64 7.18
CA VAL A 87 9.80 -10.70 7.45
C VAL A 87 10.11 -11.48 8.73
N VAL A 88 9.35 -11.26 9.81
CA VAL A 88 9.53 -12.00 11.07
C VAL A 88 9.30 -13.50 10.87
N PHE A 89 8.28 -13.90 10.12
CA PHE A 89 8.03 -15.31 9.80
C PHE A 89 9.18 -15.93 9.00
N LEU A 90 9.68 -15.24 7.96
CA LEU A 90 10.82 -15.72 7.17
C LEU A 90 12.10 -15.85 8.00
N LEU A 91 12.31 -14.96 8.99
CA LEU A 91 13.43 -15.08 9.94
C LEU A 91 13.27 -16.29 10.86
N GLN A 92 12.06 -16.55 11.36
CA GLN A 92 11.76 -17.71 12.23
C GLN A 92 11.90 -19.04 11.48
N GLU A 93 11.56 -19.08 10.20
CA GLU A 93 11.72 -20.26 9.33
C GLU A 93 13.18 -20.51 8.92
N GLY A 94 14.10 -19.60 9.23
CA GLY A 94 15.50 -19.69 8.79
C GLY A 94 15.70 -19.42 7.29
N ALA A 95 14.65 -19.00 6.57
CA ALA A 95 14.68 -18.76 5.13
C ALA A 95 15.59 -17.57 4.74
N LEU A 96 15.83 -16.64 5.67
CA LEU A 96 16.74 -15.50 5.49
C LEU A 96 18.14 -15.73 6.10
N ALA A 97 18.26 -16.68 7.02
CA ALA A 97 19.51 -17.05 7.67
C ALA A 97 20.11 -18.24 6.92
N GLY A 98 20.74 -17.97 5.76
CA GLY A 98 21.30 -18.97 4.84
C GLY A 98 21.80 -20.24 5.53
N ARG A 99 20.95 -21.27 5.55
CA ARG A 99 21.32 -22.64 5.85
C ARG A 99 21.28 -23.40 4.52
N CYS A 100 22.46 -23.47 3.90
CA CYS A 100 22.88 -24.71 3.26
C CYS A 100 22.97 -25.81 4.32
#